data_AF-A0A7W0T6B2-F1
#
_entry.id   AF-A0A7W0T6B2-F1
#
_cell.length_a   1.000
_cell.length_b   1.000
_cell.length_c   1.000
_cell.angle_alpha   90.00
_cell.angle_beta   90.00
_cell.angle_gamma   90.00
#
_symmetry.space_group_name_H-M   'P 1'
#
loop_
_entity.id
_entity.type
_entity.pdbx_description
1 polymer ?
#
loop_
_entity_poly.entity_id
_entity_poly.type
_entity_poly.pdbx_seq_one_letter_code
_entity_poly.pdbx_strand_id
1 'polypeptide(L)'
;MLVFVFKYLRPILFVHGAWHGAWCWTQVQAELDRHGVASYAIDLPGHGMSLDPLADLYEDAGTVVAAAEAIHGDIVLVGHSYGGAVV
;
A
#
# COMPACT_ATOMS: atom_id res chain seq x y z
N MET A 1 15.57 30.73 0.97
CA MET A 1 14.92 29.62 1.67
C MET A 1 14.74 28.50 0.66
N LEU A 2 15.61 27.48 0.70
CA LEU A 2 15.66 26.41 -0.30
C LEU A 2 14.41 25.52 -0.21
N VAL A 3 13.59 25.50 -1.25
CA VAL A 3 12.55 24.46 -1.45
C VAL A 3 13.20 23.36 -2.28
N PHE A 4 13.82 22.38 -1.63
CA PHE A 4 14.46 21.25 -2.29
C PHE A 4 13.66 19.97 -1.96
N VAL A 5 13.21 19.27 -3.02
CA VAL A 5 12.86 17.83 -3.06
C VAL A 5 11.49 17.36 -2.52
N PHE A 6 10.36 17.93 -2.97
CA PHE A 6 9.09 17.16 -2.99
C PHE A 6 8.73 16.59 -4.36
N LYS A 7 9.45 16.99 -5.43
CA LYS A 7 9.12 16.61 -6.81
C LYS A 7 9.57 15.18 -7.19
N TYR A 8 10.34 14.49 -6.34
CA TYR A 8 10.97 13.21 -6.70
C TYR A 8 10.63 12.04 -5.77
N LEU A 9 9.87 12.26 -4.69
CA LEU A 9 9.48 11.18 -3.79
C LEU A 9 8.16 10.57 -4.30
N ARG A 10 8.24 9.34 -4.79
CA ARG A 10 7.07 8.58 -5.23
C ARG A 10 6.30 8.09 -4.01
N PRO A 11 4.96 8.24 -3.96
CA PRO A 11 4.17 7.63 -2.90
C PRO A 11 4.35 6.11 -2.88
N ILE A 12 4.30 5.53 -1.69
CA ILE A 12 4.44 4.08 -1.51
C ILE A 12 3.06 3.47 -1.23
N LEU A 13 2.68 2.46 -1.99
CA LEU A 13 1.50 1.63 -1.72
C LEU A 13 1.96 0.27 -1.18
N PHE A 14 1.51 -0.07 0.02
CA PHE A 14 1.83 -1.31 0.70
C PHE A 14 0.71 -2.35 0.58
N VAL A 15 1.10 -3.57 0.24
CA VAL A 15 0.23 -4.76 0.15
C VAL A 15 0.71 -5.79 1.16
N HIS A 16 -0.14 -6.11 2.13
CA HIS A 16 0.19 -7.04 3.20
C HIS A 16 0.23 -8.50 2.71
N GLY A 17 0.80 -9.38 3.54
CA GLY A 17 0.79 -10.83 3.30
C GLY A 17 -0.43 -11.52 3.91
N ALA A 18 -0.48 -12.85 3.76
CA ALA A 18 -1.51 -13.66 4.41
C ALA A 18 -1.51 -13.46 5.93
N TRP A 19 -2.70 -13.54 6.54
CA TRP A 19 -2.93 -13.35 7.98
C TRP A 19 -2.55 -11.97 8.55
N HIS A 20 -2.36 -10.97 7.69
CA HIS A 20 -2.13 -9.58 8.09
C HIS A 20 -3.25 -8.69 7.52
N GLY A 21 -3.18 -7.40 7.82
CA GLY A 21 -3.94 -6.32 7.18
C GLY A 21 -3.06 -5.09 7.04
N ALA A 22 -3.61 -3.98 6.56
CA ALA A 22 -2.95 -2.69 6.42
C ALA A 22 -2.25 -2.23 7.71
N TRP A 23 -2.81 -2.59 8.87
CA TRP A 23 -2.28 -2.29 10.20
C TRP A 23 -0.83 -2.75 10.41
N CYS A 24 -0.33 -3.75 9.68
CA CYS A 24 1.06 -4.21 9.85
C CYS A 24 2.09 -3.16 9.39
N TRP A 25 1.67 -2.19 8.57
CA TRP A 25 2.53 -1.12 8.06
C TRP A 25 2.53 0.15 8.90
N THR A 26 1.72 0.24 9.96
CA THR A 26 1.54 1.49 10.72
C THR A 26 2.86 2.10 11.20
N GLN A 27 3.80 1.28 11.72
CA GLN A 27 5.10 1.79 12.17
C GLN A 27 5.98 2.26 11.00
N VAL A 28 5.94 1.57 9.87
CA VAL A 28 6.70 1.94 8.67
C VAL A 28 6.14 3.24 8.07
N GLN A 29 4.82 3.37 7.98
CA GLN A 29 4.17 4.59 7.51
C GLN A 29 4.49 5.79 8.41
N ALA A 30 4.55 5.59 9.73
CA ALA A 30 4.95 6.65 10.66
C ALA A 30 6.38 7.13 10.41
N GLU A 31 7.33 6.24 10.14
CA GLU A 31 8.70 6.64 9.81
C GLU A 31 8.78 7.31 8.42
N LEU A 32 8.04 6.84 7.43
CA LEU A 32 7.97 7.48 6.11
C LEU A 32 7.40 8.90 6.18
N ASP A 33 6.36 9.11 6.99
CA ASP A 33 5.78 10.44 7.23
C ASP A 33 6.80 11.41 7.82
N ARG A 34 7.63 10.95 8.78
CA ARG A 34 8.74 11.75 9.35
C ARG A 34 9.78 12.16 8.31
N HIS A 35 9.89 11.42 7.21
CA HIS A 35 10.75 11.73 6.07
C HIS A 35 10.03 12.45 4.92
N GLY A 36 8.75 12.79 5.09
CA GLY A 36 7.94 13.47 4.07
C GLY A 36 7.59 12.59 2.87
N VAL A 37 7.59 11.26 3.04
CA VAL A 37 7.21 10.29 2.01
C VAL A 37 5.76 9.88 2.21
N ALA A 38 4.89 10.23 1.26
CA ALA A 38 3.50 9.79 1.27
C ALA A 38 3.43 8.25 1.19
N SER A 39 2.57 7.65 2.01
CA SER A 39 2.40 6.20 2.02
C SER A 39 0.96 5.79 2.29
N TYR A 40 0.56 4.70 1.65
CA TYR A 40 -0.78 4.11 1.71
C TYR A 40 -0.64 2.62 2.00
N ALA A 41 -1.57 2.08 2.77
CA ALA A 41 -1.69 0.64 3.02
C ALA A 41 -3.17 0.29 2.90
N ILE A 42 -3.47 -0.82 2.23
CA ILE A 42 -4.84 -1.28 1.99
C ILE A 42 -5.06 -2.64 2.65
N ASP A 43 -6.29 -2.90 3.06
CA ASP A 43 -6.74 -4.24 3.42
C ASP A 43 -7.20 -4.95 2.15
N LEU A 44 -6.65 -6.13 1.88
CA LEU A 44 -7.19 -7.04 0.87
C LEU A 44 -8.55 -7.60 1.34
N PRO A 45 -9.42 -8.03 0.42
CA PRO A 45 -10.67 -8.72 0.76
C PRO A 45 -10.48 -9.81 1.83
N GLY A 46 -11.37 -9.84 2.83
CA GLY A 46 -11.32 -10.80 3.95
C GLY A 46 -10.21 -10.57 4.97
N HIS A 47 -9.47 -9.46 4.89
CA HIS A 47 -8.36 -9.14 5.80
C HIS A 47 -8.56 -7.80 6.53
N GLY A 48 -7.89 -7.65 7.67
CA GLY A 48 -7.90 -6.41 8.45
C GLY A 48 -9.32 -5.90 8.76
N MET A 49 -9.64 -4.71 8.27
CA MET A 49 -10.95 -4.07 8.43
C MET A 49 -11.85 -4.22 7.19
N SER A 50 -11.42 -4.95 6.15
CA SER A 50 -12.27 -5.24 5.00
C SER A 50 -13.48 -6.06 5.43
N LEU A 51 -14.65 -5.66 4.95
CA LEU A 51 -15.91 -6.38 5.15
C LEU A 51 -16.21 -7.36 4.00
N ASP A 52 -15.39 -7.34 2.96
CA ASP A 52 -15.51 -8.24 1.82
C ASP A 52 -15.09 -9.65 2.23
N PRO A 53 -15.65 -10.70 1.60
CA PRO A 53 -15.20 -12.07 1.83
C PRO A 53 -13.74 -12.25 1.37
N LEU A 54 -13.11 -13.34 1.82
CA LEU A 54 -11.82 -13.76 1.26
C LEU A 54 -11.97 -13.99 -0.25
N ALA A 55 -10.99 -13.47 -1.00
CA ALA A 55 -10.99 -13.46 -2.45
C ALA A 55 -9.86 -14.34 -3.01
N ASP A 56 -9.86 -14.51 -4.34
CA ASP A 56 -8.74 -15.13 -5.04
C ASP A 56 -7.62 -14.13 -5.40
N LEU A 57 -6.52 -14.65 -5.96
CA LEU A 57 -5.36 -13.83 -6.31
C LEU A 57 -5.68 -12.72 -7.32
N TYR A 58 -6.59 -12.96 -8.26
CA TYR A 58 -6.93 -11.99 -9.30
C TYR A 58 -7.80 -10.87 -8.73
N GLU A 59 -8.72 -11.21 -7.84
CA GLU A 59 -9.53 -10.24 -7.11
C GLU A 59 -8.68 -9.38 -6.18
N ASP A 60 -7.73 -9.98 -5.45
CA ASP A 60 -6.76 -9.24 -4.63
C ASP A 60 -5.93 -8.26 -5.47
N ALA A 61 -5.45 -8.69 -6.64
CA ALA A 61 -4.73 -7.83 -7.57
C ALA A 61 -5.62 -6.70 -8.10
N GLY A 62 -6.91 -6.97 -8.34
CA GLY A 62 -7.89 -5.96 -8.72
C GLY A 62 -8.06 -4.87 -7.65
N THR A 63 -8.10 -5.25 -6.37
CA THR A 63 -8.13 -4.31 -5.25
C THR A 63 -6.86 -3.43 -5.22
N VAL A 64 -5.69 -4.01 -5.48
CA VAL A 64 -4.42 -3.26 -5.56
C VAL A 64 -4.42 -2.28 -6.74
N VAL A 65 -4.91 -2.69 -7.92
CA VAL A 65 -5.03 -1.81 -9.09
C VAL A 65 -5.94 -0.63 -8.80
N ALA A 66 -7.13 -0.87 -8.24
CA ALA A 66 -8.06 0.20 -7.89
C ALA A 66 -7.47 1.20 -6.88
N ALA A 67 -6.72 0.70 -5.89
CA ALA A 67 -6.01 1.56 -4.94
C ALA A 67 -4.88 2.38 -5.60
N ALA A 68 -4.13 1.76 -6.52
CA ALA A 68 -3.06 2.44 -7.26
C ALA A 68 -3.61 3.54 -8.18
N GLU A 69 -4.71 3.30 -8.89
CA GLU A 69 -5.36 4.28 -9.77
C GLU A 69 -5.92 5.49 -9.01
N ALA A 70 -6.26 5.32 -7.72
CA ALA A 70 -6.71 6.41 -6.86
C ALA A 70 -5.56 7.34 -6.41
N ILE A 71 -4.29 6.92 -6.57
CA ILE A 71 -3.11 7.70 -6.18
C ILE A 71 -2.59 8.47 -7.41
N HIS A 72 -2.44 9.78 -7.28
CA HIS A 72 -1.93 10.60 -8.38
C HIS A 72 -0.41 10.42 -8.59
N GLY A 73 -0.02 10.00 -9.80
CA GLY A 73 1.37 9.92 -10.25
C GLY A 73 2.01 8.55 -10.08
N ASP A 74 3.30 8.45 -10.39
CA ASP A 74 4.04 7.19 -10.28
C ASP A 74 4.18 6.78 -8.81
N ILE A 75 3.84 5.53 -8.50
CA ILE A 75 3.96 4.94 -7.16
C ILE A 75 5.12 3.94 -7.08
N VAL A 76 5.51 3.62 -5.85
CA VAL A 76 6.27 2.42 -5.53
C VAL A 76 5.31 1.42 -4.88
N LEU A 77 5.14 0.26 -5.49
CA LEU A 77 4.30 -0.81 -4.98
C LEU A 77 5.17 -1.80 -4.19
N VAL A 78 4.78 -2.13 -2.96
CA VAL A 78 5.53 -3.01 -2.05
C VAL A 78 4.62 -4.13 -1.56
N GLY A 79 4.91 -5.36 -1.97
CA GLY A 79 4.24 -6.57 -1.48
C GLY A 79 5.09 -7.33 -0.47
N HIS A 80 4.49 -7.74 0.66
CA HIS A 80 5.14 -8.61 1.65
C HIS A 80 4.57 -10.03 1.60
N SER A 81 5.43 -11.05 1.53
CA SER A 81 5.02 -12.46 1.53
C SER A 81 3.98 -12.76 0.43
N TYR A 82 2.77 -13.23 0.77
CA TYR A 82 1.65 -13.40 -0.18
C TYR A 82 1.38 -12.12 -1.00
N GLY A 83 1.50 -10.94 -0.39
CA GLY A 83 1.35 -9.66 -1.11
C GLY A 83 2.38 -9.50 -2.23
N GLY A 84 3.52 -10.20 -2.18
CA GLY A 84 4.49 -10.28 -3.27
C GLY A 84 4.03 -11.09 -4.48
N ALA A 85 3.03 -11.97 -4.34
CA ALA A 85 2.38 -12.64 -5.46
C ALA A 85 1.24 -11.80 -6.05
N VAL A 86 0.65 -10.91 -5.26
CA VAL A 86 -0.43 -10.00 -5.67
C VAL A 86 0.08 -8.84 -6.54
N VAL A 87 1.31 -8.37 -6.29
CA VAL A 87 1.94 -7.21 -6.97
C VAL A 87 2.85 -7.61 -8.11
#